data_AF-A0A6B3NRV1-F1
#
_entry.id   AF-A0A6B3NRV1-F1
#
_cell.length_a   1.000
_cell.length_b   1.000
_cell.length_c   1.000
_cell.angle_alpha   90.00
_cell.angle_beta   90.00
_cell.angle_gamma   90.00
#
_symmetry.space_group_name_H-M   'P 1'
#
loop_
_entity.id
_entity.type
_entity.pdbx_description
1 polymer ?
#
loop_
_entity_poly.entity_id
_entity_poly.type
_entity_poly.pdbx_seq_one_letter_code
_entity_poly.pdbx_strand_id
1 'polypeptide(L)'
;MTSVVRAALSLIVLMSLITGVAYPLVVTAVAQLAFPEQANGSLLRDDTGQVRGSRLLAQPFTGEGWFHSRPSAADYATVASGASNLAPS
;
A
#
# COMPACT_ATOMS: atom_id res chain seq x y z
N MET A 1 -24.48 5.73 -36.78
CA MET A 1 -23.19 6.18 -36.20
C MET A 1 -23.36 6.75 -34.79
N THR A 2 -24.32 7.64 -34.55
CA THR A 2 -24.60 8.23 -33.21
C THR A 2 -24.94 7.22 -32.11
N SER A 3 -25.67 6.14 -32.43
CA SER A 3 -26.00 5.06 -31.49
C SER A 3 -24.76 4.31 -30.98
N VAL A 4 -23.77 4.10 -31.85
CA VAL A 4 -22.51 3.42 -31.51
C VAL A 4 -21.66 4.30 -30.59
N VAL A 5 -21.55 5.60 -30.89
CA VAL A 5 -20.82 6.56 -30.05
C VAL A 5 -21.45 6.66 -28.65
N ARG A 6 -22.78 6.74 -28.57
CA ARG A 6 -23.49 6.75 -27.29
C ARG A 6 -23.21 5.48 -26.48
N ALA A 7 -23.35 4.30 -27.10
CA ALA A 7 -23.12 3.03 -26.43
C ALA A 7 -21.68 2.90 -25.93
N ALA A 8 -20.69 3.30 -26.74
CA ALA A 8 -19.28 3.27 -26.36
C ALA A 8 -18.99 4.19 -25.16
N LEU A 9 -19.47 5.43 -25.18
CA LEU A 9 -19.28 6.37 -24.07
C LEU A 9 -19.97 5.89 -22.79
N SER A 10 -21.21 5.40 -22.88
CA SER A 10 -21.93 4.86 -21.73
C SER A 10 -21.20 3.67 -21.11
N LEU A 11 -20.66 2.77 -21.95
CA LEU A 11 -19.90 1.62 -21.47
C LEU A 11 -18.59 2.04 -20.78
N ILE A 12 -17.86 3.00 -21.34
CA ILE A 12 -16.63 3.53 -20.73
C ILE A 12 -16.95 4.14 -19.36
N VAL A 13 -17.98 4.98 -19.26
CA VAL A 13 -18.38 5.60 -17.99
C VAL A 13 -18.82 4.54 -16.99
N LEU A 14 -19.64 3.58 -17.41
CA LEU A 14 -20.12 2.51 -16.55
C LEU A 14 -18.95 1.66 -16.01
N MET A 15 -18.05 1.22 -16.88
CA MET A 15 -16.91 0.41 -16.47
C MET A 15 -15.97 1.19 -15.55
N SER A 16 -15.69 2.47 -15.84
CA SER A 16 -14.88 3.33 -14.96
C SER A 16 -15.51 3.50 -13.58
N LEU A 17 -16.83 3.66 -13.49
CA LEU A 17 -17.53 3.74 -12.21
C LEU A 17 -17.48 2.41 -11.45
N ILE A 18 -17.63 1.29 -12.15
CA ILE A 18 -17.56 -0.03 -11.51
C ILE A 18 -16.15 -0.32 -10.99
N THR A 19 -15.12 -0.16 -11.81
CA THR A 19 -13.75 -0.56 -11.46
C THR A 19 -12.99 0.50 -10.66
N GLY A 20 -13.31 1.78 -10.86
CA GLY A 20 -12.66 2.90 -10.19
C GLY A 20 -13.36 3.38 -8.91
N VAL A 21 -14.66 3.07 -8.74
CA VAL A 21 -15.45 3.55 -7.59
C VAL A 21 -16.08 2.38 -6.83
N ALA A 22 -16.99 1.64 -7.46
CA ALA A 22 -17.76 0.61 -6.77
C ALA A 22 -16.84 -0.48 -6.18
N TYR A 23 -15.90 -0.98 -6.99
CA TYR A 23 -14.98 -2.04 -6.56
C TYR A 23 -14.05 -1.60 -5.42
N PRO A 24 -13.28 -0.48 -5.51
CA PRO A 24 -12.43 -0.05 -4.41
C PRO A 24 -13.21 0.20 -3.11
N LEU A 25 -14.42 0.76 -3.19
CA LEU A 25 -15.25 1.00 -2.00
C LEU A 25 -15.71 -0.31 -1.36
N VAL A 26 -16.19 -1.28 -2.15
CA VAL A 26 -16.60 -2.59 -1.62
C VAL A 26 -15.42 -3.31 -0.96
N VAL A 27 -14.27 -3.34 -1.63
CA VAL A 27 -13.05 -3.96 -1.07
C VAL A 27 -12.63 -3.26 0.22
N THR A 28 -12.65 -1.93 0.24
CA THR A 28 -12.29 -1.14 1.44
C THR A 28 -13.26 -1.40 2.59
N ALA A 29 -14.57 -1.44 2.32
CA ALA A 29 -15.58 -1.73 3.33
C ALA A 29 -15.39 -3.12 3.93
N VAL A 30 -15.20 -4.14 3.08
CA VAL A 30 -14.95 -5.51 3.54
C VAL A 30 -13.64 -5.58 4.34
N ALA A 31 -12.57 -4.95 3.87
CA ALA A 31 -11.27 -4.95 4.55
C ALA A 31 -11.36 -4.28 5.93
N GLN A 32 -12.04 -3.14 6.05
CA GLN A 32 -12.21 -2.44 7.32
C GLN A 32 -13.12 -3.19 8.30
N LEU A 33 -14.15 -3.89 7.81
CA LEU A 33 -15.07 -4.66 8.66
C LEU A 33 -14.45 -5.97 9.15
N ALA A 34 -13.72 -6.69 8.29
CA ALA A 34 -13.17 -8.00 8.61
C ALA A 34 -11.74 -7.95 9.16
N PHE A 35 -10.91 -7.01 8.68
CA PHE A 35 -9.47 -6.95 8.93
C PHE A 35 -8.96 -5.52 9.20
N PRO A 36 -9.55 -4.79 10.18
CA PRO A 36 -9.22 -3.38 10.39
C PRO A 36 -7.75 -3.13 10.75
N GLU A 37 -7.09 -4.02 11.49
CA GLU A 37 -5.67 -3.82 11.86
C GLU A 37 -4.76 -3.86 10.63
N GLN A 38 -4.97 -4.82 9.73
CA GLN A 38 -4.19 -4.97 8.51
C GLN A 38 -4.54 -3.91 7.47
N ALA A 39 -5.84 -3.62 7.30
CA ALA A 39 -6.31 -2.59 6.37
C ALA A 39 -5.77 -1.19 6.71
N ASN A 40 -5.49 -0.93 7.98
CA ASN A 40 -4.91 0.33 8.46
C ASN A 40 -3.38 0.26 8.63
N GLY A 41 -2.71 -0.74 8.06
CA GLY A 41 -1.25 -0.79 7.94
C GLY A 41 -0.51 -1.58 9.02
N SER A 42 -1.21 -2.38 9.85
CA SER A 42 -0.61 -3.23 10.88
C SER A 42 0.37 -2.47 11.80
N LEU A 43 -0.07 -1.32 12.31
CA LEU A 43 0.78 -0.38 13.03
C LEU A 43 1.19 -0.93 14.40
N LEU A 44 2.47 -0.76 14.76
CA LEU A 44 3.00 -1.03 16.08
C LEU A 44 3.01 0.25 16.89
N ARG A 45 2.47 0.17 18.11
CA ARG A 45 2.41 1.28 19.07
C ARG A 45 3.16 0.91 20.35
N ASP A 46 3.78 1.89 20.98
CA ASP A 46 4.38 1.73 22.30
C ASP A 46 3.34 1.89 23.43
N ASP A 47 3.79 1.78 24.68
CA ASP A 47 2.95 1.88 25.88
C ASP A 47 2.30 3.27 26.04
N THR A 48 2.85 4.30 25.39
CA THR A 48 2.28 5.66 25.37
C THR A 48 1.26 5.84 24.24
N GLY A 49 1.08 4.82 23.40
CA GLY A 49 0.19 4.84 22.24
C GLY A 49 0.80 5.46 20.98
N GLN A 50 2.07 5.86 21.01
CA GLN A 50 2.74 6.45 19.85
C GLN A 50 3.06 5.39 18.80
N VAL A 51 2.81 5.69 17.52
CA VAL A 51 3.13 4.78 16.42
C VAL A 51 4.64 4.73 16.24
N ARG A 52 5.23 3.55 16.45
CA ARG A 52 6.66 3.31 16.28
C ARG A 52 7.01 2.73 14.92
N GLY A 53 6.05 2.11 14.23
CA GLY A 53 6.26 1.54 12.91
C GLY A 53 5.08 0.68 12.45
N SER A 54 5.35 -0.23 11.52
CA SER A 54 4.41 -1.26 11.06
C SER A 54 5.08 -2.62 11.19
N ARG A 55 4.29 -3.68 11.44
CA ARG A 55 4.78 -5.07 11.49
C ARG A 55 5.48 -5.50 10.19
N LEU A 56 5.22 -4.81 9.07
CA LEU A 56 5.67 -5.19 7.74
C LEU A 56 6.80 -4.30 7.19
N LEU A 57 7.22 -3.26 7.92
CA LEU A 57 8.24 -2.33 7.46
C LEU A 57 9.50 -2.43 8.31
N ALA A 58 10.64 -2.59 7.64
CA ALA A 58 11.95 -2.55 8.28
C ALA A 58 12.39 -1.10 8.56
N GLN A 59 13.23 -0.93 9.57
CA GLN A 59 13.81 0.35 9.98
C GLN A 59 15.35 0.25 10.00
N PRO A 60 16.06 1.40 9.95
CA PRO A 60 17.52 1.45 10.02
C PRO A 60 18.00 1.20 11.45
N PHE A 61 17.89 -0.03 11.92
CA PHE A 61 18.42 -0.42 13.23
C PHE A 61 19.95 -0.44 13.22
N THR A 62 20.53 0.50 13.98
CA THR A 62 21.98 0.64 14.18
C THR A 62 22.31 0.51 15.67
N GLY A 63 23.48 -0.04 15.99
CA GLY A 63 23.95 -0.27 17.36
C GLY A 63 23.94 -1.73 17.79
N GLU A 64 24.79 -2.05 18.78
CA GLU A 64 25.09 -3.44 19.20
C GLU A 64 23.90 -4.18 19.83
N GLY A 65 22.93 -3.44 20.38
CA GLY A 65 21.74 -4.01 21.03
C GLY A 65 20.63 -4.46 20.07
N TRP A 66 20.81 -4.27 18.76
CA TRP A 66 19.77 -4.53 17.77
C TRP A 66 20.19 -5.57 16.75
N PHE A 67 19.22 -6.35 16.27
CA PHE A 67 19.42 -7.11 15.04
C PHE A 67 19.49 -6.17 13.85
N HIS A 68 20.47 -6.40 12.98
CA HIS A 68 20.63 -5.61 11.77
C HIS A 68 19.66 -6.05 10.68
N SER A 69 18.89 -5.11 10.16
CA SER A 69 18.06 -5.28 8.97
C SER A 69 18.91 -5.56 7.73
N ARG A 70 18.31 -6.16 6.70
CA ARG A 70 18.94 -6.27 5.37
C ARG A 70 19.21 -4.85 4.82
N PRO A 71 20.36 -4.61 4.17
CA PRO A 71 20.66 -3.30 3.60
C PRO A 71 19.56 -2.83 2.64
N SER A 72 19.15 -1.58 2.79
CA SER A 72 18.17 -0.93 1.92
C SER A 72 18.85 0.12 1.06
N ALA A 73 18.84 -0.07 -0.27
CA ALA A 73 19.32 0.95 -1.21
C ALA A 73 18.43 2.21 -1.26
N ALA A 74 17.18 2.10 -0.80
CA ALA A 74 16.25 3.22 -0.64
C ALA A 74 16.22 3.78 0.80
N ASP A 75 17.24 3.48 1.62
CA ASP A 75 17.38 3.97 2.99
C ASP A 75 16.13 3.78 3.88
N TYR A 76 15.44 2.63 3.74
CA TYR A 76 14.22 2.29 4.46
C TYR A 76 13.08 3.32 4.31
N ALA A 77 13.11 4.14 3.26
CA ALA A 77 12.11 5.18 3.01
C ALA A 77 10.71 4.59 2.83
N THR A 78 9.70 5.28 3.37
CA THR A 78 8.29 4.84 3.36
C THR A 78 7.49 5.39 2.17
N VAL A 79 8.10 6.23 1.32
CA VAL A 79 7.42 6.91 0.20
C VAL A 79 7.79 6.37 -1.18
N ALA A 80 9.09 6.13 -1.44
CA ALA A 80 9.54 5.52 -2.67
C ALA A 80 10.06 4.11 -2.39
N SER A 81 9.34 3.10 -2.88
CA SER A 81 9.87 1.74 -2.88
C SER A 81 10.96 1.64 -3.96
N GLY A 82 12.14 1.15 -3.60
CA GLY A 82 13.29 1.09 -4.49
C GLY A 82 14.27 -0.02 -4.12
N ALA A 83 15.06 -0.45 -5.12
CA ALA A 83 16.09 -1.46 -4.99
C ALA A 83 17.43 -0.91 -5.51
N SER A 84 18.53 -1.62 -5.26
CA SER A 84 19.85 -1.21 -5.73
C SER A 84 19.99 -1.22 -7.25
N ASN A 85 19.26 -2.10 -7.94
CA ASN A 85 19.30 -2.30 -9.40
C ASN A 85 20.73 -2.48 -9.97
N LEU A 86 21.67 -2.99 -9.16
CA LEU A 86 23.04 -3.27 -9.58
C LEU A 86 23.13 -4.64 -10.27
N ALA A 87 23.86 -4.70 -11.38
CA ALA A 87 24.23 -5.97 -12.02
C ALA A 87 25.39 -6.64 -11.25
N PRO A 88 25.59 -7.97 -11.41
CA PRO A 88 26.74 -8.65 -10.83
C PRO A 88 28.10 -8.23 -11.41
N SER A 89 28.10 -7.64 -12.61
CA SER A 89 29.28 -7.26 -13.41
C SER A 89 29.13 -5.87 -14.00
#